data_AF-D8PNC4-F1
#
_entry.id   AF-D8PNC4-F1
#
_cell.length_a   1.000
_cell.length_b   1.000
_cell.length_c   1.000
_cell.angle_alpha   90.00
_cell.angle_beta   90.00
_cell.angle_gamma   90.00
#
_symmetry.space_group_name_H-M   'P 1'
#
loop_
_entity.id
_entity.type
_entity.pdbx_description
1 polymer ?
#
loop_
_entity_poly.entity_id
_entity_poly.type
_entity_poly.pdbx_seq_one_letter_code
_entity_poly.pdbx_strand_id
1 'polypeptide(L)'
;MRRLFSAIPPSGVSRAQLLNHLKWYSDLAVFQSSTPPYPAIPLTAASTLPQLAVLYHLTERELFVNLSIPPTSPPCACVDGNGETCGAHFNAHEYGRMDQLRAHIASSHHLCTWRDCDYVVPHSEHDTAKQAMRTHLYTAHFLAFPTCPFCQCNLNQPPMILPQSSQDDELIIHLASGWCIGLARLAISKGLPVPLPR
;
A
#
# COMPACT_ATOMS: atom_id res chain seq x y z
N MET A 1 29.79 5.15 13.49
CA MET A 1 30.46 5.07 12.17
C MET A 1 29.70 4.12 11.26
N ARG A 2 28.89 4.63 10.31
CA ARG A 2 28.21 3.80 9.31
C ARG A 2 29.17 3.52 8.16
N ARG A 3 29.65 2.28 8.01
CA ARG A 3 30.27 1.85 6.75
C ARG A 3 29.15 1.77 5.71
N LEU A 4 29.08 2.76 4.83
CA LEU A 4 28.28 2.65 3.61
C LEU A 4 28.90 1.52 2.79
N PHE A 5 28.25 0.36 2.79
CA PHE A 5 28.59 -0.72 1.88
C PHE A 5 28.28 -0.24 0.47
N SER A 6 29.27 0.34 -0.21
CA SER A 6 29.21 0.53 -1.65
C SER A 6 29.32 -0.86 -2.26
N ALA A 7 28.16 -1.51 -2.44
CA ALA A 7 28.12 -2.82 -3.01
C ALA A 7 28.39 -2.73 -4.51
N ILE A 8 29.58 -3.18 -4.90
CA ILE A 8 29.91 -3.50 -6.28
C ILE A 8 29.13 -4.77 -6.64
N PRO A 9 28.36 -4.79 -7.73
CA PRO A 9 27.61 -5.99 -8.11
C PRO A 9 28.59 -7.16 -8.34
N PRO A 10 28.33 -8.34 -7.74
CA PRO A 10 29.21 -9.50 -7.86
C PRO A 10 29.19 -10.13 -9.26
N SER A 11 28.21 -9.76 -10.09
CA SER A 11 28.08 -10.16 -11.49
C SER A 11 28.37 -8.95 -12.38
N GLY A 12 28.98 -9.15 -13.55
CA GLY A 12 29.27 -8.08 -14.53
C GLY A 12 28.04 -7.34 -15.09
N VAL A 13 26.88 -7.47 -14.46
CA VAL A 13 25.64 -6.79 -14.80
C VAL A 13 25.61 -5.42 -14.10
N SER A 14 25.57 -4.37 -14.90
CA SER A 14 25.42 -3.00 -14.39
C SER A 14 24.05 -2.80 -13.72
N ARG A 15 23.96 -1.84 -12.80
CA ARG A 15 22.68 -1.45 -12.17
C ARG A 15 21.62 -1.06 -13.19
N ALA A 16 22.01 -0.37 -14.27
CA ALA A 16 21.11 0.01 -15.34
C ALA A 16 20.53 -1.21 -16.09
N GLN A 17 21.37 -2.20 -16.39
CA GLN A 17 20.90 -3.46 -16.99
C GLN A 17 19.91 -4.18 -16.09
N LEU A 18 20.22 -4.32 -14.79
CA LEU A 18 19.31 -4.91 -13.80
C LEU A 18 17.94 -4.21 -13.77
N LEU A 19 17.92 -2.88 -13.68
CA LEU A 19 16.67 -2.09 -13.65
C LEU A 19 15.80 -2.27 -14.90
N ASN A 20 16.43 -2.48 -16.06
CA ASN A 20 15.74 -2.73 -17.33
C ASN A 20 15.18 -4.16 -17.42
N HIS A 21 15.76 -5.12 -16.70
CA HIS A 21 15.31 -6.51 -16.69
C HIS A 21 14.18 -6.75 -15.70
N LEU A 22 14.15 -6.06 -14.55
CA LEU A 22 13.08 -6.21 -13.57
C LEU A 22 11.79 -5.56 -14.07
N LYS A 23 10.91 -6.34 -14.69
CA LYS A 23 9.59 -5.93 -15.20
C LYS A 23 8.44 -6.66 -14.52
N TRP A 24 8.66 -7.91 -14.12
CA TRP A 24 7.65 -8.81 -13.56
C TRP A 24 8.10 -9.40 -12.23
N TYR A 25 7.15 -9.81 -11.41
CA TYR A 25 7.41 -10.43 -10.10
C TYR A 25 8.34 -11.64 -10.20
N SER A 26 8.17 -12.47 -11.24
CA SER A 26 9.01 -13.63 -11.53
C SER A 26 10.49 -13.27 -11.72
N ASP A 27 10.80 -12.05 -12.17
CA ASP A 27 12.18 -11.62 -12.38
C ASP A 27 12.96 -11.48 -11.06
N LEU A 28 12.25 -11.39 -9.93
CA LEU A 28 12.87 -11.35 -8.61
C LEU A 28 13.41 -12.71 -8.15
N ALA A 29 12.95 -13.82 -8.75
CA ALA A 29 13.43 -15.17 -8.39
C ALA A 29 14.96 -15.31 -8.55
N VAL A 30 15.59 -14.53 -9.43
CA VAL A 30 17.05 -14.51 -9.61
C VAL A 30 17.82 -14.16 -8.33
N PHE A 31 17.20 -13.40 -7.42
CA PHE A 31 17.80 -13.02 -6.14
C PHE A 31 17.84 -14.16 -5.12
N GLN A 32 17.09 -15.25 -5.35
CA GLN A 32 17.14 -16.46 -4.53
C GLN A 32 18.30 -17.40 -4.91
N SER A 33 19.02 -17.12 -6.00
CA SER A 33 20.15 -17.94 -6.44
C SER A 33 21.34 -17.87 -5.46
N SER A 34 22.22 -18.89 -5.51
CA SER A 34 23.44 -18.93 -4.70
C SER A 34 24.41 -17.77 -4.99
N THR A 35 24.30 -17.17 -6.17
CA THR A 35 25.12 -16.04 -6.63
C THR A 35 24.20 -14.99 -7.25
N PRO A 36 23.45 -14.23 -6.43
CA PRO A 36 22.49 -13.26 -6.95
C PRO A 36 23.23 -12.17 -7.73
N PRO A 37 22.63 -11.62 -8.78
CA PRO A 37 23.30 -10.65 -9.65
C PRO A 37 23.62 -9.34 -8.91
N TYR A 38 22.99 -9.12 -7.75
CA TYR A 38 23.12 -7.94 -6.93
C TYR A 38 22.82 -8.29 -5.45
N PRO A 39 23.42 -7.61 -4.45
CA PRO A 39 23.24 -7.98 -3.05
C PRO A 39 21.77 -8.05 -2.64
N ALA A 40 21.41 -9.13 -1.96
CA ALA A 40 20.09 -9.34 -1.40
C ALA A 40 20.18 -9.55 0.11
N ILE A 41 19.15 -9.13 0.84
CA ILE A 41 19.04 -9.33 2.30
C ILE A 41 17.71 -9.96 2.67
N PRO A 42 17.68 -10.89 3.63
CA PRO A 42 16.42 -11.40 4.16
C PRO A 42 15.71 -10.33 4.98
N LEU A 43 14.44 -10.09 4.69
CA LEU A 43 13.53 -9.42 5.61
C LEU A 43 12.84 -10.47 6.48
N THR A 44 12.63 -10.16 7.75
CA THR A 44 11.95 -11.05 8.70
C THR A 44 10.47 -10.70 8.76
N ALA A 45 9.63 -11.67 9.16
CA ALA A 45 8.21 -11.41 9.47
C ALA A 45 8.02 -10.39 10.61
N ALA A 46 9.06 -10.15 11.42
CA ALA A 46 9.07 -9.14 12.48
C ALA A 46 9.53 -7.75 12.00
N SER A 47 9.83 -7.58 10.70
CA SER A 47 10.20 -6.27 10.15
C SER A 47 9.03 -5.30 10.37
N THR A 48 9.30 -4.05 10.71
CA THR A 48 8.28 -2.98 10.85
C THR A 48 8.42 -1.94 9.73
N LEU A 49 7.33 -1.20 9.42
CA LEU A 49 7.40 -0.12 8.41
C LEU A 49 8.48 0.92 8.77
N PRO A 50 8.64 1.37 10.03
CA PRO A 50 9.75 2.25 10.42
C PRO A 50 11.13 1.65 10.16
N GLN A 51 11.32 0.35 10.38
CA GLN A 51 12.61 -0.31 10.10
C GLN A 51 12.90 -0.33 8.60
N LEU A 52 11.90 -0.64 7.77
CA LEU A 52 12.04 -0.59 6.32
C LEU A 52 12.29 0.84 5.82
N ALA A 53 11.65 1.84 6.44
CA ALA A 53 11.88 3.25 6.15
C ALA A 53 13.35 3.64 6.37
N VAL A 54 13.90 3.26 7.52
CA VAL A 54 15.31 3.52 7.86
C VAL A 54 16.24 2.77 6.92
N LEU A 55 15.95 1.51 6.59
CA LEU A 55 16.79 0.66 5.75
C LEU A 55 16.86 1.16 4.31
N TYR A 56 15.72 1.60 3.75
CA TYR A 56 15.59 2.02 2.36
C TYR A 56 15.61 3.54 2.16
N HIS A 57 15.91 4.28 3.22
CA HIS A 57 15.89 5.75 3.23
C HIS A 57 14.58 6.30 2.67
N LEU A 58 13.45 5.84 3.23
CA LEU A 58 12.09 6.26 2.87
C LEU A 58 11.56 7.20 3.94
N THR A 59 10.77 8.17 3.50
CA THR A 59 9.94 9.00 4.38
C THR A 59 8.65 8.25 4.72
N GLU A 60 8.01 8.62 5.83
CA GLU A 60 6.66 8.10 6.14
C GLU A 60 5.69 8.34 4.99
N ARG A 61 5.81 9.48 4.30
CA ARG A 61 4.98 9.82 3.13
C ARG A 61 5.08 8.80 2.00
N GLU A 62 6.26 8.25 1.75
CA GLU A 62 6.50 7.25 0.70
C GLU A 62 5.96 5.86 1.06
N LEU A 63 5.64 5.63 2.34
CA LEU A 63 5.05 4.39 2.85
C LEU A 63 3.53 4.46 2.98
N PHE A 64 2.89 5.58 2.60
CA PHE A 64 1.43 5.61 2.57
C PHE A 64 0.91 4.71 1.45
N VAL A 65 0.03 3.79 1.84
CA VAL A 65 -0.76 3.00 0.91
C VAL A 65 -1.61 3.95 0.08
N ASN A 66 -1.55 3.78 -1.24
CA ASN A 66 -2.43 4.50 -2.14
C ASN A 66 -3.78 3.79 -2.16
N LEU A 67 -4.86 4.53 -2.40
CA LEU A 67 -6.16 3.94 -2.71
C LEU A 67 -6.37 4.06 -4.20
N SER A 68 -6.54 2.92 -4.88
CA SER A 68 -6.92 2.88 -6.28
C SER A 68 -8.41 2.59 -6.39
N ILE A 69 -9.06 3.29 -7.32
CA ILE A 69 -10.50 3.20 -7.49
C ILE A 69 -10.80 2.79 -8.92
N PRO A 70 -11.64 1.76 -9.11
CA PRO A 70 -11.98 1.31 -10.43
C PRO A 70 -12.71 2.43 -11.18
N PRO A 71 -12.49 2.59 -12.51
CA PRO A 71 -13.23 3.56 -13.33
C PRO A 71 -14.75 3.38 -13.28
N THR A 72 -15.22 2.18 -12.92
CA THR A 72 -16.63 1.80 -12.78
C THR A 72 -17.20 2.11 -11.40
N SER A 73 -16.48 2.84 -10.54
CA SER A 73 -16.94 3.20 -9.20
C SER A 73 -18.23 4.03 -9.27
N PRO A 74 -19.26 3.69 -8.48
CA PRO A 74 -20.53 4.42 -8.49
C PRO A 74 -20.35 5.86 -7.96
N PRO A 75 -21.26 6.78 -8.31
CA PRO A 75 -21.34 8.07 -7.64
C PRO A 75 -21.68 7.89 -6.16
N CYS A 76 -21.25 8.85 -5.33
CA CYS A 76 -21.49 8.89 -3.90
C CYS A 76 -22.99 8.90 -3.60
N ALA A 77 -23.49 7.90 -2.86
CA ALA A 77 -24.87 7.86 -2.40
C ALA A 77 -25.03 8.24 -0.91
N CYS A 78 -24.03 8.91 -0.33
CA CYS A 78 -24.19 9.47 1.02
C CYS A 78 -25.32 10.49 1.05
N VAL A 79 -26.18 10.36 2.04
CA VAL A 79 -27.31 11.24 2.32
C VAL A 79 -26.84 12.33 3.30
N ASP A 80 -27.16 13.59 3.00
CA ASP A 80 -26.85 14.73 3.86
C ASP A 80 -27.92 14.99 4.93
N GLY A 81 -27.75 16.05 5.72
CA GLY A 81 -28.72 16.45 6.75
C GLY A 81 -30.10 16.86 6.23
N ASN A 82 -30.23 17.13 4.93
CA ASN A 82 -31.49 17.47 4.27
C ASN A 82 -32.16 16.26 3.61
N GLY A 83 -31.53 15.07 3.67
CA GLY A 83 -32.04 13.87 3.01
C GLY A 83 -31.64 13.74 1.53
N GLU A 84 -30.79 14.64 1.03
CA GLU A 84 -30.35 14.63 -0.37
C GLU A 84 -29.08 13.78 -0.55
N THR A 85 -28.99 13.06 -1.67
CA THR A 85 -27.78 12.30 -2.02
C THR A 85 -26.72 13.18 -2.65
N CYS A 86 -25.47 12.98 -2.25
CA CYS A 86 -24.32 13.71 -2.76
C CYS A 86 -24.17 13.64 -4.29
N GLY A 87 -24.23 12.45 -4.89
CA GLY A 87 -24.13 12.23 -6.34
C GLY A 87 -22.73 12.49 -6.95
N ALA A 88 -21.76 12.96 -6.17
CA ALA A 88 -20.42 13.24 -6.66
C ALA A 88 -19.60 11.95 -6.90
N HIS A 89 -18.80 11.90 -7.96
CA HIS A 89 -17.82 10.82 -8.13
C HIS A 89 -16.69 10.93 -7.10
N PHE A 90 -16.01 9.81 -6.82
CA PHE A 90 -14.91 9.79 -5.85
C PHE A 90 -13.88 10.92 -6.05
N ASN A 91 -13.43 11.16 -7.29
CA ASN A 91 -12.40 12.15 -7.57
C ASN A 91 -12.84 13.58 -7.21
N ALA A 92 -14.15 13.85 -7.18
CA ALA A 92 -14.70 15.13 -6.73
C ALA A 92 -14.63 15.30 -5.20
N HIS A 93 -14.36 14.22 -4.46
CA HIS A 93 -13.97 14.24 -3.04
C HIS A 93 -12.44 14.28 -2.84
N GLU A 94 -11.64 14.23 -3.91
CA GLU A 94 -10.19 13.97 -3.84
C GLU A 94 -9.33 15.24 -3.96
N TYR A 95 -9.83 16.33 -4.57
CA TYR A 95 -9.03 17.52 -4.90
C TYR A 95 -8.58 18.40 -3.72
N GLY A 96 -8.58 17.88 -2.49
CA GLY A 96 -7.97 18.52 -1.34
C GLY A 96 -7.80 17.56 -0.17
N ARG A 97 -6.69 16.80 -0.17
CA ARG A 97 -6.08 16.15 1.03
C ARG A 97 -7.06 15.35 1.92
N MET A 98 -7.45 14.11 1.63
CA MET A 98 -8.13 13.20 2.59
C MET A 98 -9.35 13.76 3.40
N ASP A 99 -9.84 14.95 3.08
CA ASP A 99 -10.61 15.79 4.01
C ASP A 99 -12.04 16.05 3.53
N GLN A 100 -12.44 15.62 2.32
CA GLN A 100 -13.78 15.93 1.79
C GLN A 100 -14.81 14.81 1.99
N LEU A 101 -14.40 13.56 2.18
CA LEU A 101 -15.30 12.55 2.75
C LEU A 101 -15.72 12.91 4.20
N ARG A 102 -14.97 13.81 4.86
CA ARG A 102 -15.35 14.36 6.18
C ARG A 102 -16.69 15.08 6.15
N ALA A 103 -17.14 15.58 4.99
CA ALA A 103 -18.45 16.23 4.91
C ALA A 103 -19.59 15.27 5.25
N HIS A 104 -19.41 13.97 4.99
CA HIS A 104 -20.39 12.93 5.32
C HIS A 104 -20.07 12.17 6.62
N ILE A 105 -18.81 12.20 7.07
CA ILE A 105 -18.34 11.49 8.26
C ILE A 105 -17.91 12.49 9.35
N ALA A 106 -18.83 12.76 10.28
CA ALA A 106 -18.48 13.36 11.56
C ALA A 106 -17.89 12.31 12.51
N SER A 107 -17.06 12.73 13.47
CA SER A 107 -16.49 11.81 14.47
C SER A 107 -17.54 11.12 15.35
N SER A 108 -18.74 11.70 15.44
CA SER A 108 -19.89 11.14 16.16
C SER A 108 -20.76 10.20 15.32
N HIS A 109 -20.52 10.09 14.01
CA HIS A 109 -21.31 9.21 13.14
C HIS A 109 -20.84 7.76 13.31
N HIS A 110 -21.67 7.00 14.01
CA HIS A 110 -21.52 5.54 14.11
C HIS A 110 -22.24 4.80 12.99
N LEU A 111 -23.21 5.42 12.30
CA LEU A 111 -23.95 4.81 11.19
C LEU A 111 -23.42 5.33 9.85
N CYS A 112 -23.31 4.44 8.87
CA CYS A 112 -22.98 4.82 7.50
C CYS A 112 -24.06 5.71 6.91
N THR A 113 -23.67 6.83 6.30
CA THR A 113 -24.60 7.77 5.66
C THR A 113 -24.94 7.38 4.23
N TRP A 114 -24.34 6.32 3.69
CA TRP A 114 -24.67 5.80 2.37
C TRP A 114 -26.11 5.27 2.32
N ARG A 115 -26.87 5.67 1.30
CA ARG A 115 -28.26 5.24 1.12
C ARG A 115 -28.36 3.71 1.12
N ASP A 116 -29.28 3.19 1.93
CA ASP A 116 -29.55 1.76 2.09
C ASP A 116 -28.37 0.94 2.66
N CYS A 117 -27.41 1.59 3.34
CA CYS A 117 -26.36 0.92 4.09
C CYS A 117 -26.69 0.90 5.59
N ASP A 118 -26.62 -0.27 6.21
CA ASP A 118 -26.88 -0.50 7.64
C ASP A 118 -25.60 -0.70 8.45
N TYR A 119 -24.43 -0.44 7.86
CA TYR A 119 -23.16 -0.58 8.56
C TYR A 119 -23.05 0.38 9.74
N VAL A 120 -22.70 -0.16 10.90
CA VAL A 120 -22.52 0.57 12.15
C VAL A 120 -21.13 0.29 12.73
N VAL A 121 -20.40 1.35 13.07
CA VAL A 121 -19.20 1.27 13.90
C VAL A 121 -19.63 1.14 15.36
N PRO A 122 -19.19 0.09 16.08
CA PRO A 122 -19.46 -0.07 17.51
C PRO A 122 -19.09 1.18 18.32
N HIS A 123 -19.92 1.53 19.31
CA HIS A 123 -19.63 2.68 20.18
C HIS A 123 -18.33 2.54 21.00
N SER A 124 -17.87 1.30 21.24
CA SER A 124 -16.58 1.01 21.86
C SER A 124 -15.38 1.51 21.05
N GLU A 125 -15.57 1.81 19.77
CA GLU A 125 -14.55 2.25 18.83
C GLU A 125 -14.65 3.76 18.53
N HIS A 126 -15.19 4.56 19.45
CA HIS A 126 -15.43 5.99 19.23
C HIS A 126 -14.21 6.75 18.68
N ASP A 127 -13.01 6.47 19.20
CA ASP A 127 -11.77 7.14 18.78
C ASP A 127 -11.32 6.75 17.36
N THR A 128 -11.75 5.58 16.88
CA THR A 128 -11.46 5.06 15.54
C THR A 128 -12.66 5.11 14.60
N ALA A 129 -13.84 5.53 15.07
CA ALA A 129 -15.09 5.45 14.31
C ALA A 129 -15.03 6.20 12.99
N LYS A 130 -14.45 7.39 13.00
CA LYS A 130 -14.23 8.16 11.78
C LYS A 130 -13.33 7.42 10.78
N GLN A 131 -12.29 6.76 11.26
CA GLN A 131 -11.38 6.00 10.41
C GLN A 131 -12.06 4.74 9.87
N ALA A 132 -12.76 4.00 10.72
CA ALA A 132 -13.50 2.80 10.35
C ALA A 132 -14.57 3.12 9.29
N MET A 133 -15.37 4.17 9.52
CA MET A 133 -16.39 4.64 8.57
C MET A 133 -15.78 5.04 7.21
N ARG A 134 -14.62 5.70 7.25
CA ARG A 134 -13.89 6.09 6.04
C ARG A 134 -13.43 4.87 5.26
N THR A 135 -12.81 3.90 5.94
CA THR A 135 -12.37 2.65 5.32
C THR A 135 -13.56 1.92 4.72
N HIS A 136 -14.67 1.80 5.46
CA HIS A 136 -15.91 1.18 4.98
C HIS A 136 -16.44 1.85 3.71
N LEU A 137 -16.56 3.18 3.68
CA LEU A 137 -17.02 3.89 2.48
C LEU A 137 -16.13 3.65 1.27
N TYR A 138 -14.82 3.66 1.46
CA TYR A 138 -13.87 3.40 0.39
C TYR A 138 -14.01 1.97 -0.16
N THR A 139 -14.02 0.96 0.70
CA THR A 139 -13.98 -0.43 0.26
C THR A 139 -15.35 -0.96 -0.16
N ALA A 140 -16.41 -0.67 0.59
CA ALA A 140 -17.74 -1.22 0.36
C ALA A 140 -18.53 -0.48 -0.73
N HIS A 141 -18.32 0.84 -0.85
CA HIS A 141 -19.15 1.67 -1.71
C HIS A 141 -18.41 2.21 -2.93
N PHE A 142 -17.19 2.73 -2.74
CA PHE A 142 -16.37 3.17 -3.87
C PHE A 142 -15.58 2.03 -4.53
N LEU A 143 -15.60 0.83 -3.95
CA LEU A 143 -14.83 -0.32 -4.42
C LEU A 143 -13.32 -0.02 -4.51
N ALA A 144 -12.85 0.92 -3.68
CA ALA A 144 -11.46 1.27 -3.58
C ALA A 144 -10.68 0.10 -2.98
N PHE A 145 -9.47 -0.10 -3.46
CA PHE A 145 -8.56 -1.09 -2.93
C PHE A 145 -7.19 -0.46 -2.63
N PRO A 146 -6.54 -0.90 -1.55
CA PRO A 146 -5.19 -0.46 -1.21
C PRO A 146 -4.21 -0.92 -2.29
N THR A 147 -3.31 -0.03 -2.71
CA THR A 147 -2.21 -0.37 -3.62
C THR A 147 -0.86 -0.04 -3.02
N CYS A 148 0.12 -0.88 -3.34
CA CYS A 148 1.50 -0.65 -2.93
C CYS A 148 2.03 0.64 -3.59
N PRO A 149 2.63 1.57 -2.83
CA PRO A 149 3.15 2.83 -3.40
C PRO A 149 4.31 2.62 -4.39
N PHE A 150 4.99 1.48 -4.36
CA PHE A 150 6.16 1.22 -5.19
C PHE A 150 5.86 0.44 -6.46
N CYS A 151 4.95 -0.55 -6.41
CA CYS A 151 4.62 -1.41 -7.56
C CYS A 151 3.16 -1.31 -8.02
N GLN A 152 2.32 -0.53 -7.32
CA GLN A 152 0.91 -0.32 -7.63
C GLN A 152 0.05 -1.60 -7.68
N CYS A 153 0.53 -2.71 -7.10
CA CYS A 153 -0.28 -3.92 -6.99
C CYS A 153 -1.41 -3.74 -5.98
N ASN A 154 -2.53 -4.40 -6.22
CA ASN A 154 -3.61 -4.51 -5.25
C ASN A 154 -3.12 -5.31 -4.02
N LEU A 155 -3.14 -4.69 -2.85
CA LEU A 155 -2.69 -5.31 -1.60
C LEU A 155 -3.69 -6.32 -1.04
N ASN A 156 -4.98 -6.24 -1.41
CA ASN A 156 -5.99 -7.26 -1.09
C ASN A 156 -5.79 -8.55 -1.90
N GLN A 157 -5.09 -8.47 -3.04
CA GLN A 157 -4.86 -9.57 -3.98
C GLN A 157 -3.43 -9.50 -4.51
N PRO A 158 -2.42 -9.72 -3.65
CA PRO A 158 -1.05 -9.58 -4.07
C PRO A 158 -0.70 -10.66 -5.11
N PRO A 159 0.15 -10.32 -6.08
CA PRO A 159 0.60 -11.28 -7.08
C PRO A 159 1.49 -12.32 -6.40
N MET A 160 0.98 -13.55 -6.28
CA MET A 160 1.60 -14.76 -5.70
C MET A 160 1.39 -14.98 -4.19
N ILE A 161 1.65 -16.23 -3.77
CA ILE A 161 1.33 -16.96 -2.52
C ILE A 161 1.86 -16.24 -1.26
N LEU A 162 1.37 -15.03 -0.99
CA LEU A 162 1.46 -14.47 0.33
C LEU A 162 0.31 -15.07 1.15
N PRO A 163 0.56 -15.59 2.36
CA PRO A 163 -0.51 -16.00 3.25
C PRO A 163 -1.51 -14.86 3.34
N GLN A 164 -2.79 -15.14 3.08
CA GLN A 164 -3.85 -14.15 3.27
C GLN A 164 -3.84 -13.75 4.75
N SER A 165 -3.30 -12.58 5.05
CA SER A 165 -3.28 -12.02 6.40
C SER A 165 -4.48 -11.10 6.58
N SER A 166 -5.02 -11.06 7.79
CA SER A 166 -6.08 -10.14 8.18
C SER A 166 -5.63 -8.67 8.08
N GLN A 167 -6.04 -8.02 7.00
CA GLN A 167 -6.37 -6.60 6.74
C GLN A 167 -5.51 -5.42 7.23
N ASP A 168 -4.66 -5.52 8.27
CA ASP A 168 -3.97 -4.33 8.80
C ASP A 168 -2.46 -4.27 8.48
N ASP A 169 -1.85 -5.40 8.07
CA ASP A 169 -0.41 -5.51 7.78
C ASP A 169 -0.09 -5.75 6.29
N GLU A 170 -1.02 -5.48 5.38
CA GLU A 170 -0.88 -5.90 3.97
C GLU A 170 0.33 -5.28 3.26
N LEU A 171 0.59 -3.97 3.48
CA LEU A 171 1.77 -3.34 2.88
C LEU A 171 3.05 -3.93 3.45
N ILE A 172 3.14 -4.08 4.77
CA ILE A 172 4.37 -4.56 5.37
C ILE A 172 4.67 -6.00 5.00
N ILE A 173 3.64 -6.86 4.97
CA ILE A 173 3.75 -8.24 4.52
C ILE A 173 4.19 -8.27 3.06
N HIS A 174 3.60 -7.43 2.21
CA HIS A 174 4.01 -7.31 0.81
C HIS A 174 5.49 -6.90 0.67
N LEU A 175 5.96 -5.89 1.40
CA LEU A 175 7.35 -5.45 1.35
C LEU A 175 8.31 -6.49 1.94
N ALA A 176 7.95 -7.09 3.08
CA ALA A 176 8.75 -8.08 3.80
C ALA A 176 8.84 -9.42 3.07
N SER A 177 7.88 -9.74 2.19
CA SER A 177 7.95 -10.92 1.33
C SER A 177 9.11 -10.93 0.34
N GLY A 178 9.65 -9.74 0.04
CA GLY A 178 10.67 -9.54 -0.96
C GLY A 178 10.19 -9.61 -2.41
N TRP A 179 8.89 -9.84 -2.66
CA TRP A 179 8.31 -9.84 -4.00
C TRP A 179 7.88 -8.44 -4.50
N CYS A 180 8.09 -7.38 -3.72
CA CYS A 180 7.79 -6.02 -4.17
C CYS A 180 8.82 -5.54 -5.22
N ILE A 181 8.47 -5.64 -6.51
CA ILE A 181 9.34 -5.21 -7.62
C ILE A 181 9.70 -3.72 -7.55
N GLY A 182 8.77 -2.89 -7.08
CA GLY A 182 9.00 -1.45 -6.91
C GLY A 182 10.08 -1.17 -5.86
N LEU A 183 10.00 -1.85 -4.71
CA LEU A 183 11.01 -1.74 -3.65
C LEU A 183 12.37 -2.29 -4.12
N ALA A 184 12.40 -3.40 -4.87
CA ALA A 184 13.63 -3.94 -5.43
C ALA A 184 14.30 -2.95 -6.40
N ARG A 185 13.53 -2.33 -7.31
CA ARG A 185 14.04 -1.30 -8.23
C ARG A 185 14.57 -0.07 -7.47
N LEU A 186 13.84 0.37 -6.44
CA LEU A 186 14.26 1.48 -5.58
C LEU A 186 15.56 1.16 -4.82
N ALA A 187 15.69 -0.06 -4.31
CA ALA A 187 16.91 -0.50 -3.64
C ALA A 187 18.11 -0.46 -4.59
N ILE A 188 17.98 -1.02 -5.79
CA ILE A 188 19.03 -1.01 -6.82
C ILE A 188 19.41 0.41 -7.22
N SER A 189 18.42 1.29 -7.44
CA SER A 189 18.69 2.68 -7.83
C SER A 189 19.43 3.46 -6.75
N LYS A 190 19.16 3.16 -5.47
CA LYS A 190 19.85 3.75 -4.31
C LYS A 190 21.18 3.07 -3.96
N GLY A 191 21.55 1.97 -4.63
CA GLY A 191 22.74 1.21 -4.27
C GLY A 191 22.59 0.39 -2.97
N LEU A 192 21.36 0.11 -2.55
CA LEU A 192 20.99 -0.62 -1.33
C LEU A 192 20.66 -2.07 -1.68
N PRO A 193 20.77 -3.03 -0.73
CA PRO A 193 20.47 -4.43 -1.00
C PRO A 193 18.97 -4.68 -1.27
N VAL A 194 18.68 -5.57 -2.20
CA VAL A 194 17.32 -5.96 -2.59
C VAL A 194 16.72 -6.89 -1.53
N PRO A 195 15.43 -6.74 -1.17
CA PRO A 195 14.73 -7.73 -0.36
C PRO A 195 14.81 -9.13 -0.98
N LEU A 196 15.22 -10.14 -0.22
CA LEU A 196 15.27 -11.53 -0.67
C LEU A 196 13.84 -12.10 -0.75
N PRO A 197 13.37 -12.58 -1.92
CA PRO A 197 12.03 -13.14 -2.06
C PRO A 197 11.84 -14.44 -1.26
N ARG A 198 10.67 -14.62 -0.65
CA ARG A 198 10.31 -15.77 0.21
C ARG A 198 8.92 -16.31 -0.06
#